data_AF-A0A945Z3P7-F1
#
_entry.id   AF-A0A945Z3P7-F1
#
_cell.length_a   1.000
_cell.length_b   1.000
_cell.length_c   1.000
_cell.angle_alpha   90.00
_cell.angle_beta   90.00
_cell.angle_gamma   90.00
#
_symmetry.space_group_name_H-M   'P 1'
#
loop_
_entity.id
_entity.type
_entity.pdbx_description
1 polymer ?
#
loop_
_entity_poly.entity_id
_entity_poly.type
_entity_poly.pdbx_seq_one_letter_code
_entity_poly.pdbx_strand_id
1 'polypeptide(L)'
;MCYAIPGNVKSIAGNLITVDYFGEKRKARNDFYDLQVGDYVYAQGGFVVQKIDENDAEEILDTWKELFFELKKTDAKLSKLYNDKPNLDKAFLKIIDRATYGKSISHEEALRLLISKDPDEIEMLHRSANFIRQKFLDNSCCVH
;
A
#
# COMPACT_ATOMS: atom_id res chain seq x y z
N MET A 1 -5.13 1.19 4.32
CA MET A 1 -5.09 0.91 5.77
C MET A 1 -3.68 0.55 6.16
N CYS A 2 -3.20 1.03 7.30
CA CYS A 2 -1.86 0.79 7.81
C CYS A 2 -1.93 -0.24 8.93
N TYR A 3 -1.03 -1.23 8.92
CA TYR A 3 -0.94 -2.23 9.98
C TYR A 3 0.43 -2.12 10.64
N ALA A 4 0.45 -2.14 11.97
CA ALA A 4 1.67 -2.23 12.75
C ALA A 4 2.14 -3.69 12.74
N ILE A 5 2.98 -4.03 11.75
CA ILE A 5 3.63 -5.33 11.65
C ILE A 5 5.11 -5.07 11.88
N PRO A 6 5.78 -5.76 12.82
CA PRO A 6 7.21 -5.58 13.01
C PRO A 6 7.95 -6.09 11.78
N GLY A 7 9.06 -5.45 11.42
CA GLY A 7 9.87 -5.84 10.29
C GLY A 7 11.32 -6.11 10.70
N ASN A 8 11.98 -7.01 9.97
CA ASN A 8 13.34 -7.42 10.25
C ASN A 8 14.35 -6.49 9.55
N VAL A 9 15.35 -5.98 10.28
CA VAL A 9 16.39 -5.12 9.72
C VAL A 9 17.37 -5.97 8.90
N LYS A 10 17.36 -5.77 7.57
CA LYS A 10 18.23 -6.51 6.62
C LYS A 10 19.52 -5.79 6.28
N SER A 11 19.56 -4.46 6.37
CA SER A 11 20.77 -3.68 6.14
C SER A 11 20.70 -2.32 6.82
N ILE A 12 21.88 -1.78 7.14
CA ILE A 12 22.06 -0.48 7.79
C ILE A 12 23.12 0.29 7.02
N ALA A 13 22.79 1.51 6.59
CA ALA A 13 23.68 2.45 5.91
C ALA A 13 23.58 3.82 6.58
N GLY A 14 24.39 4.05 7.61
CA GLY A 14 24.22 5.19 8.52
C GLY A 14 22.85 5.12 9.21
N ASN A 15 22.09 6.21 9.15
CA ASN A 15 20.75 6.27 9.74
C ASN A 15 19.67 5.69 8.81
N LEU A 16 20.01 5.24 7.60
CA LEU A 16 19.04 4.65 6.68
C LEU A 16 19.12 3.13 6.77
N ILE A 17 18.02 2.49 7.14
CA ILE A 17 17.91 1.04 7.25
C ILE A 17 16.97 0.47 6.17
N THR A 18 17.17 -0.79 5.83
CA THR A 18 16.22 -1.57 5.04
C THR A 18 15.54 -2.58 5.94
N VAL A 19 14.21 -2.51 6.03
CA VAL A 19 13.36 -3.37 6.83
C VAL A 19 12.58 -4.31 5.90
N ASP A 20 12.52 -5.59 6.23
CA ASP A 20 11.82 -6.63 5.48
C ASP A 20 10.54 -7.07 6.21
N TYR A 21 9.44 -7.06 5.47
CA TYR A 21 8.12 -7.50 5.92
C TYR A 21 7.64 -8.61 4.98
N PHE A 22 7.85 -9.87 5.37
CA PHE A 22 7.51 -11.04 4.54
C PHE A 22 8.03 -10.95 3.09
N GLY A 23 9.26 -10.44 2.91
CA GLY A 23 9.90 -10.24 1.60
C GLY A 23 9.64 -8.88 0.95
N GLU A 24 8.74 -8.05 1.49
CA GLU A 24 8.59 -6.65 1.06
C GLU A 24 9.61 -5.77 1.79
N LYS A 25 10.56 -5.20 1.04
CA LYS A 25 11.62 -4.36 1.61
C LYS A 25 11.23 -2.89 1.56
N ARG A 26 11.30 -2.21 2.70
CA ARG A 26 11.09 -0.77 2.83
C ARG A 26 12.30 -0.10 3.44
N LYS A 27 12.53 1.15 3.06
CA LYS A 27 13.55 1.99 3.69
C LYS A 27 12.92 2.75 4.85
N ALA A 28 13.60 2.79 5.98
CA ALA A 28 13.23 3.60 7.12
C ALA A 28 14.46 4.33 7.66
N ARG A 29 14.25 5.49 8.27
CA ARG A 29 15.29 6.24 8.95
C ARG A 29 15.27 5.90 10.43
N ASN A 30 16.42 5.55 10.98
CA ASN A 30 16.63 5.29 12.39
C ASN A 30 17.52 6.41 12.97
N ASP A 31 16.92 7.28 13.77
CA ASP A 31 17.65 8.35 14.47
C ASP A 31 17.74 8.12 16.00
N PHE A 32 17.03 7.12 16.53
CA PHE A 32 16.78 7.01 17.98
C PHE A 32 17.28 5.71 18.63
N TYR A 33 17.48 4.65 17.86
CA TYR A 33 17.80 3.33 18.40
C TYR A 33 19.18 2.86 17.95
N ASP A 34 19.87 2.11 18.79
CA ASP A 34 21.04 1.34 18.36
C ASP A 34 20.55 0.01 17.78
N LEU A 35 20.75 -0.16 16.47
CA LEU A 35 20.22 -1.29 15.71
C LEU A 35 21.34 -2.12 15.08
N GLN A 36 21.11 -3.42 15.03
CA GLN A 36 21.94 -4.39 14.32
C GLN A 36 21.11 -5.10 13.25
N VAL A 37 21.80 -5.63 12.22
CA VAL A 37 21.14 -6.49 11.24
C VAL A 37 20.59 -7.73 11.97
N GLY A 38 19.31 -8.02 11.74
CA GLY A 38 18.58 -9.06 12.47
C GLY A 38 17.62 -8.50 13.52
N ASP A 39 17.80 -7.27 14.00
CA ASP A 39 16.83 -6.64 14.93
C ASP A 39 15.45 -6.51 14.28
N TYR A 40 14.42 -6.45 15.12
CA TYR A 40 13.05 -6.18 14.70
C TYR A 40 12.61 -4.78 15.15
N VAL A 41 11.88 -4.10 14.26
CA VAL A 41 11.41 -2.73 14.50
C VAL A 41 10.01 -2.52 13.96
N TYR A 42 9.29 -1.59 14.59
CA TYR A 42 8.17 -0.90 13.95
C TYR A 42 8.70 0.37 13.29
N ALA A 43 8.24 0.64 12.06
CA ALA A 43 8.44 1.90 11.39
C ALA A 43 7.10 2.61 11.15
N GLN A 44 7.11 3.91 10.88
CA GLN A 44 5.91 4.61 10.43
C GLN A 44 6.35 5.84 9.65
N GLY A 45 5.72 6.07 8.48
CA GLY A 45 6.06 7.22 7.64
C GLY A 45 7.54 7.28 7.22
N GLY A 46 8.21 6.12 7.16
CA GLY A 46 9.63 6.04 6.82
C GLY A 46 10.60 6.30 7.98
N PHE A 47 10.15 6.23 9.24
CA PHE A 47 10.98 6.36 10.44
C PHE A 47 10.81 5.15 11.35
N VAL A 48 11.88 4.69 12.00
CA VAL A 48 11.79 3.72 13.09
C VAL A 48 11.12 4.40 14.28
N VAL A 49 10.01 3.82 14.75
CA VAL A 49 9.26 4.34 15.91
C VAL A 49 9.51 3.53 17.17
N GLN A 50 9.91 2.26 17.05
CA GLN A 50 10.17 1.38 18.17
C GLN A 50 11.03 0.18 17.78
N LYS A 51 12.01 -0.16 18.62
CA LYS A 51 12.66 -1.48 18.62
C LYS A 51 11.83 -2.47 19.45
N ILE A 52 11.65 -3.69 18.97
CA ILE A 52 10.88 -4.75 19.64
C ILE A 52 11.79 -5.96 19.91
N ASP A 53 11.47 -6.73 20.95
CA ASP A 53 12.14 -8.00 21.25
C ASP A 53 11.92 -9.02 20.12
N GLU A 54 12.89 -9.90 19.91
CA GLU A 54 12.84 -10.92 18.88
C GLU A 54 11.67 -11.90 19.10
N ASN A 55 11.44 -12.35 20.34
CA ASN A 55 10.39 -13.34 20.61
C ASN A 55 9.00 -12.75 20.36
N ASP A 56 8.77 -11.51 20.84
CA ASP A 56 7.50 -10.81 20.62
C ASP A 56 7.27 -10.56 19.12
N ALA A 57 8.32 -10.18 18.38
CA ALA A 57 8.23 -9.96 16.95
C ALA A 57 7.88 -11.24 16.20
N GLU A 58 8.51 -12.36 16.55
CA GLU A 58 8.25 -13.67 15.94
C GLU A 58 6.81 -14.15 16.18
N GLU A 59 6.29 -14.03 17.40
CA GLU A 59 4.89 -14.39 17.73
C GLU A 59 3.88 -13.57 16.91
N ILE A 60 4.13 -12.26 16.81
CA ILE A 60 3.30 -11.35 16.02
C ILE A 60 3.40 -11.71 14.52
N LEU A 61 4.61 -11.94 14.01
CA LEU A 61 4.83 -12.31 12.62
C LEU A 61 4.17 -13.64 12.26
N ASP A 62 4.20 -14.64 13.13
CA ASP A 62 3.53 -15.92 12.90
C ASP A 62 2.01 -15.72 12.79
N THR A 63 1.44 -14.92 13.68
CA THR A 63 0.02 -14.55 13.65
C THR A 63 -0.36 -13.81 12.36
N TRP A 64 0.50 -12.91 11.88
CA TRP A 64 0.23 -12.12 10.68
C TRP A 64 0.44 -12.86 9.36
N LYS A 65 1.26 -13.93 9.36
CA LYS A 65 1.79 -14.53 8.14
C LYS A 65 0.70 -14.89 7.13
N GLU A 66 -0.28 -15.68 7.54
CA GLU A 66 -1.36 -16.13 6.64
C GLU A 66 -2.21 -14.95 6.15
N LEU A 67 -2.62 -14.07 7.07
CA LEU A 67 -3.45 -12.91 6.78
C LEU A 67 -2.76 -11.95 5.81
N PHE A 68 -1.44 -11.72 5.97
CA PHE A 68 -0.67 -10.85 5.09
C PHE A 68 -0.73 -11.30 3.62
N PHE A 69 -0.52 -12.59 3.37
CA PHE A 69 -0.57 -13.13 2.00
C PHE A 69 -1.98 -13.12 1.42
N GLU A 70 -3.02 -13.38 2.22
CA GLU A 70 -4.41 -13.26 1.77
C GLU A 70 -4.80 -11.82 1.44
N LEU A 71 -4.37 -10.85 2.25
CA LEU A 71 -4.55 -9.43 1.95
C LEU A 71 -3.83 -9.03 0.65
N LYS A 72 -2.62 -9.54 0.42
CA LYS A 72 -1.87 -9.30 -0.82
C LYS A 72 -2.58 -9.85 -2.06
N LYS A 73 -3.13 -11.07 -1.98
CA LYS A 73 -3.95 -11.64 -3.07
C LYS A 73 -5.20 -10.82 -3.32
N THR A 74 -5.88 -10.41 -2.25
CA THR A 74 -7.09 -9.59 -2.31
C THR A 74 -6.80 -8.25 -2.96
N ASP A 75 -5.73 -7.59 -2.56
CA ASP A 75 -5.29 -6.33 -3.13
C ASP A 75 -4.97 -6.45 -4.63
N ALA A 76 -4.21 -7.48 -5.03
CA ALA A 76 -3.92 -7.74 -6.44
C ALA A 76 -5.20 -8.01 -7.26
N LYS A 77 -6.23 -8.61 -6.67
CA LYS A 77 -7.54 -8.81 -7.32
C LYS A 77 -8.32 -7.50 -7.46
N LEU A 78 -8.31 -6.66 -6.42
CA LEU A 78 -9.04 -5.39 -6.39
C LEU A 78 -8.35 -4.26 -7.18
N SER A 79 -7.05 -4.39 -7.43
CA SER A 79 -6.27 -3.43 -8.23
C SER A 79 -6.36 -3.68 -9.75
N LYS A 80 -7.03 -4.77 -10.18
CA LYS A 80 -7.27 -5.03 -11.61
C LYS A 80 -8.33 -4.08 -12.15
N LEU A 81 -7.95 -3.32 -13.18
CA LEU A 81 -8.80 -2.34 -13.87
C LEU A 81 -9.80 -2.94 -14.86
N TYR A 82 -9.62 -4.21 -15.27
CA TYR A 82 -10.54 -4.86 -16.20
C TYR A 82 -11.86 -5.21 -15.52
N ASN A 83 -12.96 -4.66 -16.06
CA ASN A 83 -14.32 -5.11 -15.79
C ASN A 83 -14.97 -5.54 -17.11
N ASP A 84 -15.55 -6.75 -17.11
CA ASP A 84 -16.47 -7.26 -18.14
C ASP A 84 -17.90 -6.66 -17.99
N LYS A 85 -18.06 -5.53 -17.29
CA LYS A 85 -19.37 -4.93 -16.99
C LYS A 85 -19.80 -3.96 -18.11
N PRO A 86 -20.94 -4.22 -18.80
CA PRO A 86 -21.35 -3.48 -19.99
C PRO A 86 -22.05 -2.13 -19.75
N ASN A 87 -22.34 -1.75 -18.49
CA ASN A 87 -23.27 -0.65 -18.18
C ASN A 87 -22.65 0.69 -17.75
N LEU A 88 -21.32 0.85 -17.80
CA LEU A 88 -20.67 2.12 -17.41
C LEU A 88 -20.79 3.19 -18.50
N ASP A 89 -21.06 4.43 -18.08
CA ASP A 89 -21.07 5.58 -18.98
C ASP A 89 -19.70 5.77 -19.67
N LYS A 90 -19.74 5.92 -21.00
CA LYS A 90 -18.53 6.07 -21.82
C LYS A 90 -17.79 7.37 -21.53
N ALA A 91 -18.51 8.45 -21.17
CA ALA A 91 -17.86 9.71 -20.84
C ALA A 91 -17.10 9.60 -19.51
N PHE A 92 -17.71 9.00 -18.49
CA PHE A 92 -17.06 8.69 -17.23
C PHE A 92 -15.78 7.85 -17.42
N LEU A 93 -15.87 6.75 -18.19
CA LEU A 93 -14.74 5.86 -18.47
C LEU A 93 -13.53 6.60 -19.10
N LYS A 94 -13.79 7.54 -20.01
CA LYS A 94 -12.73 8.36 -20.63
C LYS A 94 -12.07 9.32 -19.64
N ILE A 95 -12.81 9.84 -18.67
CA ILE A 95 -12.26 10.73 -17.64
C ILE A 95 -11.38 9.92 -16.69
N ILE A 96 -11.89 8.81 -16.16
CA ILE A 96 -11.15 8.00 -15.18
C ILE A 96 -9.91 7.34 -15.78
N ASP A 97 -9.93 6.90 -17.03
CA ASP A 97 -8.74 6.35 -17.71
C ASP A 97 -7.62 7.41 -17.79
N ARG A 98 -7.96 8.63 -18.22
CA ARG A 98 -7.00 9.74 -18.25
C ARG A 98 -6.42 10.03 -16.86
N ALA A 99 -7.28 10.14 -15.84
CA ALA A 99 -6.86 10.38 -14.48
C ALA A 99 -5.95 9.26 -13.94
N THR A 100 -6.29 8.00 -14.22
CA THR A 100 -5.55 6.81 -13.78
C THR A 100 -4.11 6.79 -14.30
N TYR A 101 -3.88 7.27 -15.52
CA TYR A 101 -2.56 7.35 -16.13
C TYR A 101 -1.91 8.74 -15.98
N GLY A 102 -2.40 9.59 -15.08
CA GLY A 102 -1.78 10.88 -14.74
C GLY A 102 -1.93 11.97 -15.81
N LYS A 103 -2.88 11.83 -16.74
CA LYS A 103 -3.22 12.90 -17.69
C LYS A 103 -4.09 13.95 -17.01
N SER A 104 -3.95 15.20 -17.45
CA SER A 104 -4.76 16.32 -16.93
C SER A 104 -6.25 16.12 -17.19
N ILE A 105 -7.06 16.41 -16.18
CA ILE A 105 -8.52 16.49 -16.25
C ILE A 105 -8.96 17.90 -15.83
N SER A 106 -10.09 18.37 -16.35
CA SER A 106 -10.64 19.67 -15.97
C SER A 106 -11.24 19.64 -14.56
N HIS A 107 -11.50 20.82 -13.97
CA HIS A 107 -12.17 20.92 -12.68
C HIS A 107 -13.57 20.27 -12.70
N GLU A 108 -14.33 20.46 -13.78
CA GLU A 108 -15.66 19.86 -13.96
C GLU A 108 -15.60 18.33 -14.09
N GLU A 109 -14.60 17.82 -14.81
CA GLU A 109 -14.34 16.38 -14.94
C GLU A 109 -13.97 15.76 -13.58
N ALA A 110 -13.12 16.43 -12.80
CA ALA A 110 -12.78 16.00 -11.45
C ALA A 110 -14.02 16.00 -10.53
N LEU A 111 -14.83 17.05 -10.59
CA LEU A 111 -16.07 17.13 -9.81
C LEU A 111 -17.03 16.00 -10.18
N ARG A 112 -17.19 15.68 -11.47
CA ARG A 112 -18.02 14.56 -11.96
C ARG A 112 -17.59 13.20 -11.42
N LEU A 113 -16.28 12.98 -11.25
CA LEU A 113 -15.77 11.76 -10.59
C LEU A 113 -16.14 11.76 -9.10
N LEU A 114 -15.89 12.87 -8.40
CA LEU A 114 -16.03 12.96 -6.94
C LEU A 114 -17.49 12.87 -6.45
N ILE A 115 -18.45 13.38 -7.23
CA ILE A 115 -19.87 13.42 -6.82
C ILE A 115 -20.67 12.21 -7.30
N SER A 116 -20.04 11.25 -7.98
CA SER A 116 -20.75 10.06 -8.47
C SER A 116 -21.39 9.29 -7.32
N LYS A 117 -22.64 8.88 -7.53
CA LYS A 117 -23.42 8.02 -6.61
C LYS A 117 -23.74 6.67 -7.23
N ASP A 118 -23.34 6.45 -8.48
CA ASP A 118 -23.55 5.18 -9.16
C ASP A 118 -22.61 4.11 -8.58
N PRO A 119 -23.13 2.96 -8.11
CA PRO A 119 -22.31 1.94 -7.47
C PRO A 119 -21.19 1.38 -8.38
N ASP A 120 -21.44 1.23 -9.68
CA ASP A 120 -20.45 0.70 -10.63
C ASP A 120 -19.35 1.74 -10.90
N GLU A 121 -19.71 3.03 -11.00
CA GLU A 121 -18.74 4.12 -11.12
C GLU A 121 -17.86 4.25 -9.87
N ILE A 122 -18.46 4.17 -8.67
CA ILE A 122 -17.73 4.17 -7.40
C ILE A 122 -16.77 2.96 -7.32
N GLU A 123 -17.23 1.78 -7.72
CA GLU A 123 -16.38 0.59 -7.80
C GLU A 123 -15.17 0.85 -8.72
N MET A 124 -15.39 1.47 -9.89
CA MET A 124 -14.31 1.81 -10.82
C MET A 124 -13.33 2.85 -10.24
N LEU A 125 -13.81 3.84 -9.49
CA LEU A 125 -12.95 4.80 -8.78
C LEU A 125 -12.05 4.10 -7.76
N HIS A 126 -12.63 3.21 -6.94
CA HIS A 126 -11.86 2.43 -5.96
C HIS A 126 -10.80 1.56 -6.63
N ARG A 127 -11.15 0.87 -7.72
CA ARG A 127 -10.19 0.07 -8.51
C ARG A 127 -9.08 0.92 -9.10
N SER A 128 -9.43 2.09 -9.64
CA SER A 128 -8.45 3.03 -10.20
C SER A 128 -7.50 3.55 -9.13
N ALA A 129 -8.02 3.93 -7.95
CA ALA A 129 -7.19 4.34 -6.82
C ALA A 129 -6.26 3.21 -6.34
N ASN A 130 -6.77 1.99 -6.24
CA ASN A 130 -5.99 0.81 -5.87
C ASN A 130 -4.89 0.50 -6.90
N PHE A 131 -5.21 0.56 -8.19
CA PHE A 131 -4.24 0.40 -9.26
C PHE A 131 -3.12 1.44 -9.21
N ILE A 132 -3.46 2.73 -9.05
CA ILE A 132 -2.47 3.81 -8.92
C ILE A 132 -1.58 3.53 -7.71
N ARG A 133 -2.18 3.22 -6.56
CA ARG A 133 -1.46 2.89 -5.33
C ARG A 133 -0.48 1.72 -5.54
N GLN A 134 -0.94 0.62 -6.11
CA GLN A 134 -0.11 -0.56 -6.38
C GLN A 134 1.01 -0.23 -7.38
N LYS A 135 0.71 0.50 -8.46
CA LYS A 135 1.67 0.84 -9.51
C LYS A 135 2.80 1.75 -9.02
N PHE A 136 2.50 2.72 -8.14
CA PHE A 136 3.46 3.76 -7.76
C PHE A 136 4.03 3.59 -6.36
N LEU A 137 3.30 2.99 -5.42
CA LEU A 137 3.77 2.77 -4.05
C LEU A 137 4.20 1.31 -3.82
N ASP A 138 3.87 0.40 -4.74
CA ASP A 138 4.24 -1.02 -4.70
C ASP A 138 4.00 -1.66 -3.34
N ASN A 139 2.91 -1.29 -2.69
CA ASN A 139 2.51 -1.82 -1.40
C ASN A 139 1.17 -2.53 -1.54
N SER A 140 0.91 -3.54 -0.70
CA SER A 140 -0.38 -4.26 -0.66
C SER A 140 -1.24 -3.72 0.47
N CYS A 141 -0.61 -3.54 1.62
CA CYS A 141 -1.05 -2.69 2.73
C CYS A 141 0.08 -1.72 3.02
N CYS A 142 -0.21 -0.58 3.67
CA CYS A 142 0.86 0.26 4.18
C CYS A 142 1.49 -0.49 5.36
N VAL A 143 2.53 -1.29 5.07
CA VAL A 143 3.38 -1.90 6.07
C VAL A 143 4.54 -0.94 6.29
N HIS A 144 4.59 -0.45 7.50
CA HIS A 144 5.69 0.30 8.06
C HIS A 144 5.62 -0.04 9.54
#